data_AF-A0A1T5AQQ3-F1
#
_entry.id   AF-A0A1T5AQQ3-F1
#
_cell.length_a   1.000
_cell.length_b   1.000
_cell.length_c   1.000
_cell.angle_alpha   90.00
_cell.angle_beta   90.00
_cell.angle_gamma   90.00
#
_symmetry.space_group_name_H-M   'P 1'
#
loop_
_entity.id
_entity.type
_entity.pdbx_description
1 polymer ?
#
loop_
_entity_poly.entity_id
_entity_poly.type
_entity_poly.pdbx_seq_one_letter_code
_entity_poly.pdbx_strand_id
1 'polypeptide(L)' 'MKLVYTEQALFSLEEALNFIAPKVSPEKLNDIRDEILDAADILLLQPFQGQEEPYLEHLI' A
#
# COMPACT_ATOMS: atom_id res chain seq x y z
N MET A 1 6.07 -16.70 2.18
CA MET A 1 5.61 -16.08 0.92
C MET A 1 6.57 -14.92 0.59
N LYS A 2 6.67 -14.46 -0.66
CA LYS A 2 7.45 -13.27 -1.01
C LYS A 2 6.49 -12.17 -1.45
N LEU A 3 6.51 -11.02 -0.79
CA LEU A 3 5.77 -9.84 -1.21
C LEU A 3 6.53 -9.19 -2.38
N VAL A 4 5.82 -8.91 -3.46
CA VAL A 4 6.38 -8.27 -4.64
C VAL A 4 5.46 -7.12 -5.01
N TYR A 5 6.00 -5.91 -5.00
CA TYR A 5 5.28 -4.73 -5.46
C TYR A 5 5.41 -4.63 -6.98
N THR A 6 4.29 -4.37 -7.65
CA THR A 6 4.32 -3.99 -9.07
C THR A 6 4.82 -2.55 -9.20
N GLU A 7 5.38 -2.20 -10.37
CA GLU A 7 5.76 -0.80 -10.65
C GLU A 7 4.58 0.15 -10.48
N GLN A 8 3.38 -0.28 -10.89
CA GLN A 8 2.17 0.50 -10.72
C GLN A 8 1.82 0.73 -9.24
N ALA A 9 1.99 -0.26 -8.36
CA ALA A 9 1.76 -0.08 -6.93
C ALA A 9 2.73 0.95 -6.32
N LEU A 10 4.00 0.94 -6.73
CA LEU A 10 4.99 1.92 -6.28
C LEU A 10 4.64 3.33 -6.77
N PHE A 11 4.25 3.48 -8.04
CA PHE A 11 3.82 4.75 -8.60
C PHE A 11 2.56 5.29 -7.90
N SER A 12 1.56 4.44 -7.65
CA SER A 12 0.34 4.82 -6.94
C SER A 12 0.63 5.25 -5.49
N LEU A 13 1.58 4.60 -4.81
CA LEU A 13 2.01 5.01 -3.48
C LEU A 13 2.66 6.41 -3.51
N GLU A 14 3.56 6.66 -4.46
CA GLU A 14 4.19 7.97 -4.64
C GLU A 14 3.15 9.06 -4.95
N GLU A 15 2.23 8.80 -5.88
CA GLU A 15 1.16 9.73 -6.25
C GLU A 15 0.27 10.08 -5.05
N ALA A 16 -0.13 9.07 -4.27
CA ALA A 16 -0.94 9.27 -3.07
C ALA A 16 -0.21 10.10 -2.01
N LEU A 17 1.08 9.80 -1.75
CA LEU A 17 1.88 10.55 -0.80
C LEU A 17 2.07 12.00 -1.26
N ASN A 18 2.35 12.24 -2.54
CA ASN A 18 2.48 13.58 -3.11
C ASN A 18 1.18 14.39 -3.01
N PHE A 19 0.03 13.75 -3.20
CA PHE A 19 -1.28 14.38 -3.03
C PHE A 19 -1.55 14.82 -1.59
N ILE A 20 -1.06 14.06 -0.60
CA ILE A 20 -1.29 14.31 0.83
C ILE A 20 -0.20 15.22 1.42
N ALA A 21 1.02 15.20 0.88
CA ALA A 21 2.18 15.97 1.35
C ALA A 21 1.90 17.44 1.72
N PRO A 22 1.16 18.25 0.93
CA PRO A 22 0.90 19.64 1.30
C PRO A 22 -0.05 19.83 2.51
N LYS A 23 -0.67 18.75 3.01
CA LYS A 23 -1.68 18.77 4.07
C LYS A 23 -1.14 18.29 5.43
N VAL A 24 0.08 17.75 5.47
CA VAL A 24 0.65 17.11 6.67
C VAL A 24 2.10 17.53 6.87
N SER A 25 2.65 17.31 8.07
CA SER A 25 4.08 17.49 8.31
C SER A 25 4.89 16.39 7.60
N PRO A 26 6.18 16.61 7.31
CA PRO A 26 7.05 15.58 6.74
C PRO A 26 7.12 14.31 7.62
N GLU A 27 7.11 14.49 8.94
CA GLU A 27 7.08 13.38 9.91
C GLU A 27 5.81 12.56 9.73
N LYS A 28 4.64 13.23 9.70
CA LYS A 28 3.37 12.50 9.53
C LYS A 28 3.24 11.86 8.15
N LEU A 29 3.86 12.42 7.11
CA LEU A 29 3.93 11.82 5.78
C LEU A 29 4.75 10.52 5.79
N ASN A 30 5.87 10.50 6.52
CA ASN A 30 6.66 9.27 6.72
C ASN A 30 5.86 8.23 7.51
N ASP A 31 5.17 8.63 8.59
CA ASP A 31 4.34 7.72 9.37
C ASP A 31 3.27 7.06 8.48
N ILE A 32 2.59 7.84 7.63
CA ILE A 32 1.58 7.31 6.71
C ILE A 32 2.18 6.31 5.71
N ARG A 33 3.36 6.62 5.14
CA ARG A 33 4.06 5.68 4.25
C ARG A 33 4.36 4.38 4.98
N ASP A 34 4.92 4.47 6.18
CA ASP A 34 5.35 3.31 6.96
C ASP A 34 4.14 2.46 7.39
N GLU A 35 3.04 3.08 7.83
CA GLU A 35 1.78 2.39 8.12
C GLU A 35 1.24 1.58 6.91
N ILE A 36 1.35 2.12 5.69
CA ILE A 36 0.93 1.42 4.46
C ILE A 36 1.84 0.23 4.16
N LEU A 37 3.16 0.39 4.29
CA LEU A 37 4.12 -0.69 4.05
C LEU A 37 4.01 -1.79 5.10
N ASP A 38 3.85 -1.42 6.38
CA ASP A 38 3.64 -2.36 7.48
C ASP A 38 2.35 -3.19 7.27
N ALA A 39 1.27 -2.55 6.81
CA ALA A 39 0.03 -3.26 6.48
C ALA A 39 0.23 -4.29 5.35
N ALA A 40 1.06 -3.98 4.35
CA ALA A 40 1.41 -4.91 3.29
C ALA A 40 2.30 -6.06 3.80
N ASP A 41 3.22 -5.79 4.72
CA ASP A 41 4.08 -6.79 5.33
C ASP A 41 3.29 -7.81 6.18
N ILE A 42 2.17 -7.40 6.81
CA ILE A 42 1.27 -8.34 7.51
C ILE A 42 0.77 -9.44 6.57
N LEU A 43 0.56 -9.16 5.27
CA LEU A 43 0.13 -10.15 4.29
C LEU A 43 1.16 -11.26 4.04
N LEU A 44 2.43 -11.06 4.41
CA LEU A 44 3.43 -12.13 4.43
C LEU A 44 3.09 -13.22 5.44
N LEU A 45 2.47 -12.85 6.56
CA LEU A 45 2.07 -13.73 7.65
C LEU A 45 0.64 -14.24 7.47
N GLN A 46 -0.26 -13.37 7.00
CA GLN A 46 -1.69 -13.66 6.84
C GLN A 46 -2.18 -13.25 5.44
N PRO A 47 -1.87 -14.04 4.38
CA PRO A 47 -2.11 -13.65 2.99
C PRO A 47 -3.59 -13.49 2.62
N PHE A 48 -4.50 -14.08 3.39
CA PHE A 48 -5.94 -14.01 3.18
C PHE A 48 -6.64 -12.96 4.07
N GLN A 49 -5.86 -12.09 4.75
CA GLN A 49 -6.42 -10.99 5.53
C GLN A 49 -6.91 -9.82 4.65
N GLY A 50 -6.48 -9.79 3.38
CA GLY A 50 -7.01 -8.86 2.40
C GLY A 50 -8.50 -9.11 2.16
N GLN A 51 -9.21 -8.06 1.77
CA GLN A 51 -10.58 -8.18 1.29
C GLN A 51 -10.56 -8.72 -0.16
N GLU A 52 -11.40 -9.71 -0.45
CA GLU A 52 -11.69 -10.09 -1.82
C GLU A 52 -12.41 -8.93 -2.52
N GLU A 53 -11.82 -8.43 -3.60
CA GLU A 53 -12.36 -7.31 -4.36
C GLU A 53 -13.05 -7.86 -5.61
N PRO A 54 -14.40 -7.83 -5.71
CA PRO A 54 -15.13 -8.39 -6.85
C PRO A 54 -14.70 -7.79 -8.19
N TYR A 55 -14.28 -6.51 -8.19
CA TYR A 55 -13.78 -5.86 -9.39
C TYR A 55 -12.42 -6.40 -9.87
N LEU A 56 -11.70 -7.17 -9.04
CA LEU A 56 -10.42 -7.78 -9.37
C LEU A 56 -10.53 -9.29 -9.67
N GLU A 57 -11.73 -9.88 -9.67
CA GLU A 57 -11.94 -11.31 -10.00
C GLU A 57 -11.35 -11.70 -11.36
N HIS A 58 -11.34 -10.77 -12.32
CA HIS A 58 -10.81 -10.98 -13.66
C HIS A 58 -9.27 -11.14 -13.72
N LEU A 59 -8.57 -10.94 -12.61
CA LEU A 59 -7.11 -11.07 -12.50
C LEU A 59 -6.64 -12.41 -11.94
N ILE A 60 -7.57 -13.30 -11.53
CA ILE A 60 -7.31 -14.59 -10.89
C ILE A 60 -7.32 -15.74 -11.92
#